data_AF-A0A3N9NRM3-F1
#
_entry.id   AF-A0A3N9NRM3-F1
#
_cell.length_a   1.000
_cell.length_b   1.000
_cell.length_c   1.000
_cell.angle_alpha   90.00
_cell.angle_beta   90.00
_cell.angle_gamma   90.00
#
_symmetry.space_group_name_H-M   'P 1'
#
loop_
_entity.id
_entity.type
_entity.pdbx_description
1 polymer ?
#
loop_
_entity_poly.entity_id
_entity_poly.type
_entity_poly.pdbx_seq_one_letter_code
_entity_poly.pdbx_strand_id
1 'polypeptide(L)'
;DTILFKAGERWTGSFRPKGSGSEEAPIIVDMYGEGERPILDGAGEVNHVIRLENVDYWELNNLEITNNSDLQRARIGVYILANGGQRRHIHLRHLFIHHIMGLYTFEMIGKNTGGIGIIGNGNARFDDILIEQCEIGDIVRVGIFTNGNTGQPGARPITNLVIRHNTIYRCAGDGAIIRYADKPIIEKNEAYENHNGDQALVQYGVALWTRSTDSAMVQYNHVYKTYGDMDGQAFDADLEAWGTVVQNNYSHDNEGGFMLVYGSSVDAIVRHNISQNDGAVGGHIFDFPVWTNPRGSGIFHNNTIYLPPGNTAVIADEAKQSARFYNNIFYTESGSALLTRDAENNTPFLDHNCYFGYSEADVQLDANAINADPKLAAVGTGGDGKDTVDGYKLTEGSPCIAAGIDKAAMGGHYWLPDMGDQDYFGFAIDAAKIDIGAHQYSSETAVGSTAPDEQRPSIYVVGHNYPNPFNSATTIPVRLSEAANIDVAIYSMSGQLIKHLYAGKKDAGRHSFQWDGDTENGGIVSSGMYLCRVCFAEKERDVKKLIVVK
;
A
#
# COMPACT_ATOMS: atom_id res chain seq x y z
N ASP A 1 -30.08 5.59 -1.94
CA ASP A 1 -30.68 4.37 -2.52
C ASP A 1 -29.83 3.16 -2.24
N THR A 2 -30.42 1.97 -2.24
CA THR A 2 -29.70 0.71 -2.09
C THR A 2 -30.17 -0.27 -3.16
N ILE A 3 -29.21 -0.90 -3.86
CA ILE A 3 -29.45 -1.89 -4.91
C ILE A 3 -28.87 -3.20 -4.42
N LEU A 4 -29.72 -4.20 -4.18
CA LEU A 4 -29.31 -5.48 -3.61
C LEU A 4 -29.45 -6.61 -4.64
N PHE A 5 -28.36 -7.31 -4.90
CA PHE A 5 -28.36 -8.53 -5.69
C PHE A 5 -28.49 -9.75 -4.77
N LYS A 6 -29.24 -10.76 -5.20
CA LYS A 6 -29.50 -11.93 -4.36
C LYS A 6 -28.28 -12.84 -4.29
N ALA A 7 -27.88 -13.24 -3.09
CA ALA A 7 -26.81 -14.21 -2.85
C ALA A 7 -26.98 -15.48 -3.71
N GLY A 8 -25.87 -15.96 -4.28
CA GLY A 8 -25.83 -17.15 -5.13
C GLY A 8 -26.48 -17.02 -6.51
N GLU A 9 -27.01 -15.86 -6.89
CA GLU A 9 -27.57 -15.64 -8.23
C GLU A 9 -26.57 -15.01 -9.20
N ARG A 10 -26.74 -15.30 -10.49
CA ARG A 10 -25.91 -14.78 -11.58
C ARG A 10 -26.72 -13.82 -12.47
N TRP A 11 -26.14 -12.67 -12.76
CA TRP A 11 -26.72 -11.61 -13.58
C TRP A 11 -25.79 -11.32 -14.76
N THR A 12 -26.26 -11.62 -15.98
CA THR A 12 -25.44 -11.43 -17.19
C THR A 12 -25.65 -10.06 -17.81
N GLY A 13 -24.56 -9.40 -18.24
CA GLY A 13 -24.58 -8.16 -19.00
C GLY A 13 -23.73 -7.06 -18.35
N SER A 14 -24.22 -5.82 -18.41
CA SER A 14 -23.49 -4.65 -17.93
C SER A 14 -24.37 -3.82 -17.00
N PHE A 15 -23.90 -3.60 -15.77
CA PHE A 15 -24.50 -2.71 -14.79
C PHE A 15 -23.96 -1.28 -14.97
N ARG A 16 -24.84 -0.37 -15.40
CA ARG A 16 -24.50 1.01 -15.78
C ARG A 16 -25.42 2.01 -15.08
N PRO A 17 -25.30 2.15 -13.75
CA PRO A 17 -26.16 3.05 -13.02
C PRO A 17 -25.90 4.51 -13.40
N LYS A 18 -26.89 5.35 -13.11
CA LYS A 18 -26.83 6.80 -13.28
C LYS A 18 -27.29 7.48 -12.00
N GLY A 19 -26.93 8.74 -11.85
CA GLY A 19 -27.21 9.52 -10.66
C GLY A 19 -26.10 9.37 -9.62
N SER A 20 -26.10 10.30 -8.66
CA SER A 20 -25.12 10.36 -7.59
C SER A 20 -25.84 10.32 -6.26
N GLY A 21 -25.19 9.73 -5.25
CA GLY A 21 -25.58 9.89 -3.86
C GLY A 21 -25.17 11.25 -3.31
N SER A 22 -25.07 11.31 -1.99
CA SER A 22 -24.52 12.44 -1.23
C SER A 22 -23.63 11.91 -0.11
N GLU A 23 -22.89 12.79 0.55
CA GLU A 23 -22.01 12.43 1.68
C GLU A 23 -22.80 11.75 2.81
N GLU A 24 -24.02 12.22 3.09
CA GLU A 24 -24.87 11.65 4.13
C GLU A 24 -25.67 10.42 3.69
N ALA A 25 -25.77 10.19 2.37
CA ALA A 25 -26.56 9.12 1.79
C ALA A 25 -25.93 8.65 0.46
N PRO A 26 -24.83 7.88 0.52
CA PRO A 26 -24.27 7.26 -0.67
C PRO A 26 -25.26 6.24 -1.25
N ILE A 27 -25.11 5.95 -2.54
CA ILE A 27 -25.83 4.85 -3.18
C ILE A 27 -25.03 3.58 -2.96
N ILE A 28 -25.67 2.60 -2.32
CA ILE A 28 -25.03 1.34 -1.94
C ILE A 28 -25.47 0.23 -2.89
N VAL A 29 -24.51 -0.50 -3.44
CA VAL A 29 -24.74 -1.77 -4.13
C VAL A 29 -24.16 -2.88 -3.28
N ASP A 30 -24.99 -3.87 -2.94
CA ASP A 30 -24.59 -4.94 -2.03
C ASP A 30 -25.36 -6.24 -2.35
N MET A 31 -25.18 -7.26 -1.53
CA MET A 31 -25.94 -8.49 -1.56
C MET A 31 -27.05 -8.52 -0.52
N TYR A 32 -28.07 -9.35 -0.77
CA TYR A 32 -29.02 -9.79 0.26
C TYR A 32 -29.18 -11.31 0.25
N GLY A 33 -29.55 -11.88 1.39
CA GLY A 33 -29.58 -13.32 1.61
C GLY A 33 -28.25 -13.83 2.18
N GLU A 34 -28.16 -15.15 2.38
CA GLU A 34 -26.96 -15.83 2.89
C GLU A 34 -26.35 -16.70 1.78
N GLY A 35 -25.03 -16.94 1.84
CA GLY A 35 -24.30 -17.80 0.92
C GLY A 35 -23.32 -17.02 0.03
N GLU A 36 -23.03 -17.58 -1.14
CA GLU A 36 -22.07 -17.02 -2.10
C GLU A 36 -22.43 -15.61 -2.58
N ARG A 37 -21.41 -14.83 -2.94
CA ARG A 37 -21.62 -13.49 -3.51
C ARG A 37 -22.46 -13.59 -4.79
N PRO A 38 -23.37 -12.63 -5.05
CA PRO A 38 -24.01 -12.52 -6.36
C PRO A 38 -22.96 -12.27 -7.45
N ILE A 39 -23.12 -12.96 -8.58
CA ILE A 39 -22.20 -12.86 -9.72
C ILE A 39 -22.77 -11.87 -10.74
N LEU A 40 -22.02 -10.80 -11.02
CA LEU A 40 -22.25 -9.93 -12.16
C LEU A 40 -21.29 -10.38 -13.28
N ASP A 41 -21.85 -10.94 -14.34
CA ASP A 41 -21.10 -11.63 -15.38
C ASP A 41 -21.23 -10.92 -16.73
N GLY A 42 -20.13 -10.40 -17.25
CA GLY A 42 -20.09 -9.82 -18.58
C GLY A 42 -20.22 -10.86 -19.71
N ALA A 43 -20.05 -12.15 -19.41
CA ALA A 43 -20.10 -13.29 -20.32
C ALA A 43 -19.19 -13.16 -21.56
N GLY A 44 -18.14 -12.33 -21.47
CA GLY A 44 -17.27 -12.01 -22.60
C GLY A 44 -17.89 -11.05 -23.63
N GLU A 45 -19.14 -10.65 -23.45
CA GLU A 45 -19.90 -9.91 -24.46
C GLU A 45 -19.82 -8.39 -24.28
N VAL A 46 -19.47 -7.92 -23.09
CA VAL A 46 -19.41 -6.49 -22.75
C VAL A 46 -17.97 -6.03 -22.50
N ASN A 47 -17.70 -4.76 -22.80
CA ASN A 47 -16.40 -4.17 -22.43
C ASN A 47 -16.30 -3.90 -20.93
N HIS A 48 -17.39 -3.54 -20.25
CA HIS A 48 -17.32 -3.21 -18.82
C HIS A 48 -18.47 -3.89 -18.10
N VAL A 49 -18.20 -4.68 -17.07
CA VAL A 49 -19.25 -5.35 -16.30
C VAL A 49 -19.98 -4.32 -15.45
N ILE A 50 -19.24 -3.56 -14.66
CA ILE A 50 -19.76 -2.40 -13.93
C ILE A 50 -19.15 -1.13 -14.53
N ARG A 51 -19.99 -0.13 -14.85
CA ARG A 51 -19.55 1.17 -15.33
C ARG A 51 -20.16 2.29 -14.49
N LEU A 52 -19.32 2.92 -13.66
CA LEU A 52 -19.63 4.12 -12.90
C LEU A 52 -19.12 5.33 -13.68
N GLU A 53 -20.00 5.95 -14.46
CA GLU A 53 -19.63 7.06 -15.35
C GLU A 53 -20.24 8.39 -14.91
N ASN A 54 -19.38 9.36 -14.60
CA ASN A 54 -19.77 10.70 -14.15
C ASN A 54 -20.72 10.69 -12.94
N VAL A 55 -20.45 9.80 -11.98
CA VAL A 55 -21.23 9.64 -10.75
C VAL A 55 -20.37 9.90 -9.50
N ASP A 56 -21.04 10.15 -8.39
CA ASP A 56 -20.46 10.47 -7.09
C ASP A 56 -21.19 9.70 -5.99
N TYR A 57 -20.50 9.45 -4.87
CA TYR A 57 -21.05 8.80 -3.68
C TYR A 57 -21.67 7.42 -3.96
N TRP A 58 -20.85 6.52 -4.49
CA TRP A 58 -21.22 5.12 -4.74
C TRP A 58 -20.34 4.17 -3.93
N GLU A 59 -20.98 3.17 -3.33
CA GLU A 59 -20.29 2.08 -2.64
C GLU A 59 -20.69 0.75 -3.27
N LEU A 60 -19.71 -0.05 -3.72
CA LEU A 60 -19.93 -1.40 -4.25
C LEU A 60 -19.35 -2.42 -3.28
N ASN A 61 -20.19 -3.31 -2.77
CA ASN A 61 -19.83 -4.26 -1.72
C ASN A 61 -20.24 -5.70 -2.09
N ASN A 62 -19.42 -6.68 -1.68
CA ASN A 62 -19.79 -8.11 -1.66
C ASN A 62 -20.28 -8.70 -3.00
N LEU A 63 -19.68 -8.29 -4.13
CA LEU A 63 -20.03 -8.81 -5.46
C LEU A 63 -18.91 -9.69 -6.02
N GLU A 64 -19.28 -10.72 -6.77
CA GLU A 64 -18.38 -11.44 -7.68
C GLU A 64 -18.54 -10.87 -9.10
N ILE A 65 -17.45 -10.64 -9.82
CA ILE A 65 -17.43 -9.92 -11.10
C ILE A 65 -16.54 -10.68 -12.09
N THR A 66 -17.13 -11.14 -13.19
CA THR A 66 -16.44 -11.91 -14.24
C THR A 66 -16.71 -11.37 -15.64
N ASN A 67 -15.78 -11.59 -16.58
CA ASN A 67 -15.97 -11.20 -17.98
C ASN A 67 -15.03 -12.00 -18.89
N ASN A 68 -15.16 -13.32 -18.80
CA ASN A 68 -14.24 -14.26 -19.44
C ASN A 68 -14.59 -14.47 -20.92
N SER A 69 -13.58 -14.77 -21.75
CA SER A 69 -13.73 -15.06 -23.17
C SER A 69 -12.44 -15.60 -23.76
N ASP A 70 -12.52 -16.30 -24.88
CA ASP A 70 -11.35 -16.66 -25.69
C ASP A 70 -10.86 -15.49 -26.57
N LEU A 71 -11.70 -14.47 -26.78
CA LEU A 71 -11.37 -13.31 -27.60
C LEU A 71 -10.92 -12.14 -26.74
N GLN A 72 -9.83 -11.48 -27.11
CA GLN A 72 -9.38 -10.25 -26.45
C GLN A 72 -10.26 -9.06 -26.78
N ARG A 73 -10.55 -8.22 -25.78
CA ARG A 73 -11.26 -6.94 -25.92
C ARG A 73 -10.77 -5.97 -24.85
N ALA A 74 -11.10 -4.68 -24.98
CA ALA A 74 -10.84 -3.70 -23.93
C ALA A 74 -11.77 -3.92 -22.72
N ARG A 75 -11.64 -5.07 -22.05
CA ARG A 75 -12.51 -5.47 -20.95
C ARG A 75 -12.02 -4.91 -19.62
N ILE A 76 -12.96 -4.47 -18.81
CA ILE A 76 -12.76 -4.02 -17.44
C ILE A 76 -13.85 -4.65 -16.56
N GLY A 77 -13.49 -5.18 -15.39
CA GLY A 77 -14.46 -5.60 -14.39
C GLY A 77 -15.27 -4.41 -13.86
N VAL A 78 -14.60 -3.52 -13.12
CA VAL A 78 -15.17 -2.27 -12.60
C VAL A 78 -14.52 -1.07 -13.26
N TYR A 79 -15.30 -0.31 -14.03
CA TYR A 79 -14.83 0.87 -14.74
C TYR A 79 -15.40 2.15 -14.15
N ILE A 80 -14.54 2.94 -13.50
CA ILE A 80 -14.83 4.27 -12.97
C ILE A 80 -14.34 5.30 -13.99
N LEU A 81 -15.27 6.02 -14.60
CA LEU A 81 -15.00 6.96 -15.69
C LEU A 81 -15.51 8.36 -15.37
N ALA A 82 -14.66 9.36 -15.57
CA ALA A 82 -15.04 10.76 -15.53
C ALA A 82 -14.70 11.45 -16.85
N ASN A 83 -15.64 12.21 -17.40
CA ASN A 83 -15.46 13.04 -18.60
C ASN A 83 -15.54 14.52 -18.20
N GLY A 84 -14.55 14.97 -17.45
CA GLY A 84 -14.50 16.30 -16.84
C GLY A 84 -15.21 16.42 -15.48
N GLY A 85 -14.92 17.52 -14.81
CA GLY A 85 -15.47 17.85 -13.49
C GLY A 85 -14.85 17.04 -12.34
N GLN A 86 -15.22 17.39 -11.11
CA GLN A 86 -14.81 16.64 -9.93
C GLN A 86 -15.75 15.44 -9.73
N ARG A 87 -15.15 14.29 -9.41
CA ARG A 87 -15.83 13.10 -8.92
C ARG A 87 -15.34 12.75 -7.53
N ARG A 88 -16.23 12.31 -6.66
CA ARG A 88 -15.89 11.98 -5.28
C ARG A 88 -16.61 10.76 -4.72
N HIS A 89 -15.96 10.12 -3.76
CA HIS A 89 -16.52 9.06 -2.93
C HIS A 89 -16.99 7.86 -3.76
N ILE A 90 -16.02 7.10 -4.28
CA ILE A 90 -16.29 5.80 -4.90
C ILE A 90 -15.53 4.74 -4.13
N HIS A 91 -16.26 3.92 -3.39
CA HIS A 91 -15.67 2.91 -2.51
C HIS A 91 -16.01 1.51 -3.03
N LEU A 92 -14.99 0.68 -3.19
CA LEU A 92 -15.08 -0.70 -3.65
C LEU A 92 -14.60 -1.59 -2.51
N ARG A 93 -15.48 -2.45 -1.98
CA ARG A 93 -15.15 -3.29 -0.83
C ARG A 93 -15.56 -4.75 -1.03
N HIS A 94 -14.72 -5.68 -0.58
CA HIS A 94 -15.09 -7.10 -0.53
C HIS A 94 -15.53 -7.67 -1.89
N LEU A 95 -14.99 -7.11 -2.98
CA LEU A 95 -15.27 -7.55 -4.33
C LEU A 95 -14.36 -8.73 -4.69
N PHE A 96 -14.91 -9.71 -5.39
CA PHE A 96 -14.14 -10.76 -6.03
C PHE A 96 -14.17 -10.55 -7.55
N ILE A 97 -13.08 -10.05 -8.13
CA ILE A 97 -13.00 -9.70 -9.55
C ILE A 97 -12.04 -10.66 -10.22
N HIS A 98 -12.55 -11.51 -11.10
CA HIS A 98 -11.72 -12.54 -11.70
C HIS A 98 -12.11 -12.93 -13.12
N HIS A 99 -11.18 -13.58 -13.81
CA HIS A 99 -11.39 -14.09 -15.17
C HIS A 99 -11.89 -12.99 -16.11
N ILE A 100 -11.12 -11.89 -16.17
CA ILE A 100 -11.37 -10.79 -17.10
C ILE A 100 -10.40 -10.92 -18.28
N MET A 101 -10.92 -11.21 -19.47
CA MET A 101 -10.09 -11.27 -20.68
C MET A 101 -9.98 -9.89 -21.34
N GLY A 102 -8.97 -9.10 -20.95
CA GLY A 102 -8.64 -7.80 -21.54
C GLY A 102 -7.83 -7.87 -22.84
N LEU A 103 -7.00 -6.86 -23.06
CA LEU A 103 -6.10 -6.78 -24.21
C LEU A 103 -4.70 -7.27 -23.83
N TYR A 104 -4.23 -8.28 -24.55
CA TYR A 104 -2.96 -8.96 -24.30
C TYR A 104 -1.85 -8.31 -25.12
N THR A 105 -1.40 -7.14 -24.69
CA THR A 105 -0.40 -6.33 -25.39
C THR A 105 0.38 -5.45 -24.42
N PHE A 106 1.67 -5.27 -24.70
CA PHE A 106 2.56 -4.37 -23.97
C PHE A 106 2.16 -2.89 -24.12
N GLU A 107 1.48 -2.54 -25.21
CA GLU A 107 1.03 -1.18 -25.52
C GLU A 107 0.15 -0.57 -24.42
N MET A 108 0.12 0.76 -24.33
CA MET A 108 -0.65 1.50 -23.32
C MET A 108 -2.16 1.19 -23.35
N ILE A 109 -2.69 0.78 -24.50
CA ILE A 109 -4.08 0.34 -24.61
C ILE A 109 -4.35 -0.93 -23.79
N GLY A 110 -3.35 -1.82 -23.66
CA GLY A 110 -3.40 -3.01 -22.81
C GLY A 110 -3.35 -2.67 -21.33
N LYS A 111 -2.47 -1.74 -20.93
CA LYS A 111 -2.36 -1.22 -19.54
C LYS A 111 -3.62 -0.49 -19.05
N ASN A 112 -4.64 -0.31 -19.88
CA ASN A 112 -5.93 0.28 -19.54
C ASN A 112 -7.08 -0.75 -19.61
N THR A 113 -6.79 -2.04 -19.39
CA THR A 113 -7.76 -3.14 -19.37
C THR A 113 -7.46 -4.10 -18.21
N GLY A 114 -8.50 -4.73 -17.64
CA GLY A 114 -8.35 -5.73 -16.59
C GLY A 114 -9.36 -5.61 -15.44
N GLY A 115 -8.93 -5.65 -14.18
CA GLY A 115 -9.83 -5.76 -13.03
C GLY A 115 -10.59 -4.46 -12.75
N ILE A 116 -9.90 -3.49 -12.15
CA ILE A 116 -10.46 -2.18 -11.77
C ILE A 116 -9.73 -1.08 -12.54
N GLY A 117 -10.49 -0.23 -13.25
CA GLY A 117 -9.96 0.89 -14.00
C GLY A 117 -10.57 2.22 -13.57
N ILE A 118 -9.74 3.19 -13.18
CA ILE A 118 -10.15 4.57 -12.90
C ILE A 118 -9.58 5.49 -13.99
N ILE A 119 -10.42 6.02 -14.86
CA ILE A 119 -9.99 6.84 -16.01
C ILE A 119 -10.64 8.22 -15.99
N GLY A 120 -9.81 9.26 -16.03
CA GLY A 120 -10.23 10.66 -16.16
C GLY A 120 -9.92 11.26 -17.52
N ASN A 121 -10.95 11.70 -18.23
CA ASN A 121 -10.85 12.45 -19.48
C ASN A 121 -11.02 13.96 -19.26
N GLY A 122 -10.40 14.76 -20.13
CA GLY A 122 -10.49 16.22 -20.08
C GLY A 122 -9.91 16.77 -18.77
N ASN A 123 -10.68 17.63 -18.07
CA ASN A 123 -10.32 18.19 -16.76
C ASN A 123 -10.87 17.38 -15.57
N ALA A 124 -11.12 16.08 -15.75
CA ALA A 124 -11.63 15.21 -14.71
C ALA A 124 -10.71 15.19 -13.49
N ARG A 125 -11.31 15.16 -12.31
CA ARG A 125 -10.63 14.96 -11.03
C ARG A 125 -11.36 13.91 -10.21
N PHE A 126 -10.62 13.13 -9.45
CA PHE A 126 -11.15 12.13 -8.52
C PHE A 126 -10.67 12.46 -7.11
N ASP A 127 -11.55 12.32 -6.14
CA ASP A 127 -11.26 12.49 -4.72
C ASP A 127 -11.95 11.40 -3.92
N ASP A 128 -11.33 10.90 -2.85
CA ASP A 128 -11.94 9.90 -1.96
C ASP A 128 -12.34 8.61 -2.72
N ILE A 129 -11.32 7.90 -3.21
CA ILE A 129 -11.47 6.61 -3.87
C ILE A 129 -10.84 5.54 -2.98
N LEU A 130 -11.62 4.52 -2.63
CA LEU A 130 -11.18 3.43 -1.76
C LEU A 130 -11.36 2.10 -2.48
N ILE A 131 -10.30 1.29 -2.51
CA ILE A 131 -10.35 -0.11 -2.93
C ILE A 131 -9.82 -0.94 -1.76
N GLU A 132 -10.71 -1.67 -1.09
CA GLU A 132 -10.40 -2.33 0.17
C GLU A 132 -10.93 -3.76 0.24
N GLN A 133 -10.12 -4.69 0.75
CA GLN A 133 -10.55 -6.07 1.00
C GLN A 133 -11.08 -6.76 -0.26
N CYS A 134 -10.59 -6.39 -1.44
CA CYS A 134 -10.94 -7.04 -2.70
C CYS A 134 -9.96 -8.17 -3.04
N GLU A 135 -10.48 -9.20 -3.69
CA GLU A 135 -9.71 -10.26 -4.32
C GLU A 135 -9.76 -10.07 -5.84
N ILE A 136 -8.60 -9.87 -6.47
CA ILE A 136 -8.50 -9.47 -7.88
C ILE A 136 -7.52 -10.41 -8.57
N GLY A 137 -8.06 -11.34 -9.37
CA GLY A 137 -7.36 -12.55 -9.74
C GLY A 137 -7.59 -13.01 -11.17
N ASP A 138 -6.60 -13.65 -11.80
CA ASP A 138 -6.78 -14.26 -13.13
C ASP A 138 -7.23 -13.22 -14.18
N ILE A 139 -6.43 -12.16 -14.30
CA ILE A 139 -6.77 -10.95 -15.07
C ILE A 139 -5.86 -10.81 -16.29
N VAL A 140 -6.45 -10.49 -17.42
CA VAL A 140 -5.76 -9.88 -18.56
C VAL A 140 -6.24 -8.43 -18.67
N ARG A 141 -5.41 -7.39 -18.65
CA ARG A 141 -3.96 -7.40 -18.40
C ARG A 141 -3.61 -7.02 -16.95
N VAL A 142 -4.25 -5.97 -16.42
CA VAL A 142 -3.82 -5.31 -15.17
C VAL A 142 -4.87 -5.48 -14.07
N GLY A 143 -4.45 -5.80 -12.85
CA GLY A 143 -5.37 -5.94 -11.71
C GLY A 143 -6.09 -4.63 -11.38
N ILE A 144 -5.34 -3.60 -10.98
CA ILE A 144 -5.86 -2.26 -10.69
C ILE A 144 -5.08 -1.22 -11.50
N PHE A 145 -5.76 -0.26 -12.11
CA PHE A 145 -5.06 0.86 -12.70
C PHE A 145 -5.82 2.17 -12.59
N THR A 146 -5.06 3.26 -12.46
CA THR A 146 -5.58 4.61 -12.65
C THR A 146 -4.99 5.22 -13.91
N ASN A 147 -5.69 6.15 -14.53
CA ASN A 147 -5.16 6.95 -15.62
C ASN A 147 -5.88 8.32 -15.67
N GLY A 148 -5.18 9.36 -16.08
CA GLY A 148 -5.72 10.71 -16.20
C GLY A 148 -5.13 11.42 -17.40
N ASN A 149 -5.92 12.30 -18.04
CA ASN A 149 -5.46 13.00 -19.24
C ASN A 149 -4.44 14.11 -18.97
N THR A 150 -4.48 14.75 -17.80
CA THR A 150 -3.65 15.91 -17.48
C THR A 150 -3.38 16.02 -15.98
N GLY A 151 -2.13 16.31 -15.59
CA GLY A 151 -1.74 16.48 -14.20
C GLY A 151 -0.24 16.70 -14.06
N GLN A 152 0.17 17.92 -13.72
CA GLN A 152 1.55 18.25 -13.43
C GLN A 152 1.86 17.93 -11.96
N PRO A 153 3.13 17.73 -11.60
CA PRO A 153 3.53 17.66 -10.20
C PRO A 153 3.00 18.87 -9.38
N GLY A 154 2.53 18.62 -8.16
CA GLY A 154 1.83 19.55 -7.28
C GLY A 154 0.35 19.78 -7.62
N ALA A 155 -0.16 19.18 -8.71
CA ALA A 155 -1.52 19.39 -9.19
C ALA A 155 -2.14 18.12 -9.80
N ARG A 156 -1.85 16.94 -9.22
CA ARG A 156 -2.38 15.67 -9.72
C ARG A 156 -3.91 15.61 -9.60
N PRO A 157 -4.61 15.00 -10.59
CA PRO A 157 -6.07 14.99 -10.64
C PRO A 157 -6.74 13.98 -9.70
N ILE A 158 -6.00 12.99 -9.18
CA ILE A 158 -6.52 11.98 -8.26
C ILE A 158 -5.98 12.27 -6.86
N THR A 159 -6.85 12.53 -5.89
CA THR A 159 -6.50 12.78 -4.47
C THR A 159 -7.22 11.78 -3.58
N ASN A 160 -6.70 11.56 -2.37
CA ASN A 160 -7.29 10.66 -1.37
C ASN A 160 -7.62 9.26 -1.94
N LEU A 161 -6.69 8.71 -2.73
CA LEU A 161 -6.77 7.35 -3.25
C LEU A 161 -6.14 6.38 -2.26
N VAL A 162 -6.91 5.38 -1.82
CA VAL A 162 -6.44 4.34 -0.90
C VAL A 162 -6.72 2.97 -1.49
N ILE A 163 -5.67 2.15 -1.59
CA ILE A 163 -5.72 0.75 -2.04
C ILE A 163 -5.12 -0.09 -0.92
N ARG A 164 -5.97 -0.81 -0.18
CA ARG A 164 -5.51 -1.55 0.98
C ARG A 164 -6.17 -2.89 1.23
N HIS A 165 -5.46 -3.79 1.91
CA HIS A 165 -6.00 -5.10 2.28
C HIS A 165 -6.52 -5.92 1.10
N ASN A 166 -6.01 -5.69 -0.12
CA ASN A 166 -6.42 -6.44 -1.30
C ASN A 166 -5.46 -7.60 -1.57
N THR A 167 -5.98 -8.67 -2.16
CA THR A 167 -5.18 -9.76 -2.73
C THR A 167 -5.23 -9.63 -4.25
N ILE A 168 -4.08 -9.41 -4.90
CA ILE A 168 -3.96 -9.14 -6.34
C ILE A 168 -3.04 -10.18 -6.97
N TYR A 169 -3.59 -11.09 -7.78
CA TYR A 169 -2.80 -12.23 -8.23
C TYR A 169 -3.06 -12.66 -9.66
N ARG A 170 -2.07 -13.33 -10.25
CA ARG A 170 -2.17 -13.92 -11.60
C ARG A 170 -2.69 -12.94 -12.63
N CYS A 171 -2.24 -11.69 -12.54
CA CYS A 171 -2.42 -10.72 -13.61
C CYS A 171 -1.39 -10.99 -14.69
N ALA A 172 -1.84 -11.07 -15.94
CA ALA A 172 -0.95 -11.33 -17.08
C ALA A 172 0.13 -10.24 -17.22
N GLY A 173 -0.19 -9.00 -16.84
CA GLY A 173 0.77 -7.91 -16.67
C GLY A 173 0.83 -7.44 -15.23
N ASP A 174 0.76 -6.13 -15.05
CA ASP A 174 0.96 -5.48 -13.76
C ASP A 174 -0.13 -5.83 -12.74
N GLY A 175 0.23 -5.92 -11.45
CA GLY A 175 -0.75 -6.10 -10.38
C GLY A 175 -1.56 -4.81 -10.16
N ALA A 176 -0.88 -3.71 -9.81
CA ALA A 176 -1.46 -2.39 -9.69
C ALA A 176 -0.56 -1.28 -10.28
N ILE A 177 -1.18 -0.39 -11.06
CA ILE A 177 -0.52 0.76 -11.70
C ILE A 177 -1.18 2.05 -11.26
N ILE A 178 -0.50 2.82 -10.41
CA ILE A 178 -1.04 4.08 -9.89
C ILE A 178 -0.44 5.26 -10.64
N ARG A 179 -1.25 5.87 -11.50
CA ARG A 179 -0.92 7.04 -12.31
C ARG A 179 -1.67 8.30 -11.88
N TYR A 180 -1.01 9.44 -12.00
CA TYR A 180 -1.61 10.78 -11.87
C TYR A 180 -2.32 11.01 -10.52
N ALA A 181 -1.70 10.57 -9.42
CA ALA A 181 -2.27 10.68 -8.07
C ALA A 181 -1.36 11.48 -7.12
N ASP A 182 -1.97 12.32 -6.27
CA ASP A 182 -1.32 13.01 -5.16
C ASP A 182 -1.55 12.22 -3.88
N LYS A 183 -0.45 11.84 -3.23
CA LYS A 183 -0.35 11.06 -1.99
C LYS A 183 -1.25 9.83 -1.96
N PRO A 184 -1.25 8.98 -3.01
CA PRO A 184 -1.97 7.71 -2.91
C PRO A 184 -1.36 6.84 -1.82
N ILE A 185 -2.20 6.08 -1.12
CA ILE A 185 -1.77 5.08 -0.13
C ILE A 185 -2.04 3.69 -0.71
N ILE A 186 -0.98 2.90 -0.83
CA ILE A 186 -1.00 1.50 -1.27
C ILE A 186 -0.46 0.69 -0.10
N GLU A 187 -1.34 0.11 0.72
CA GLU A 187 -0.91 -0.52 1.96
C GLU A 187 -1.53 -1.87 2.28
N LYS A 188 -0.75 -2.76 2.90
CA LYS A 188 -1.27 -4.05 3.41
C LYS A 188 -1.93 -4.90 2.32
N ASN A 189 -1.49 -4.77 1.07
CA ASN A 189 -1.92 -5.62 -0.02
C ASN A 189 -0.98 -6.82 -0.13
N GLU A 190 -1.52 -7.93 -0.59
CA GLU A 190 -0.77 -9.09 -1.02
C GLU A 190 -0.84 -9.15 -2.55
N ALA A 191 0.31 -9.17 -3.22
CA ALA A 191 0.36 -9.22 -4.67
C ALA A 191 1.31 -10.34 -5.14
N TYR A 192 0.79 -11.33 -5.87
CA TYR A 192 1.60 -12.48 -6.25
C TYR A 192 1.32 -13.10 -7.60
N GLU A 193 2.32 -13.78 -8.14
CA GLU A 193 2.24 -14.43 -9.46
C GLU A 193 1.77 -13.45 -10.55
N ASN A 194 2.12 -12.18 -10.42
CA ASN A 194 1.80 -11.15 -11.41
C ASN A 194 2.86 -11.10 -12.51
N HIS A 195 2.55 -10.43 -13.61
CA HIS A 195 3.30 -10.49 -14.85
C HIS A 195 3.49 -11.93 -15.38
N ASN A 196 2.54 -12.82 -15.07
CA ASN A 196 2.58 -14.24 -15.45
C ASN A 196 2.12 -14.53 -16.89
N GLY A 197 1.97 -13.47 -17.69
CA GLY A 197 1.61 -13.59 -19.10
C GLY A 197 2.80 -13.99 -19.99
N ASP A 198 2.50 -14.28 -21.26
CA ASP A 198 3.48 -14.49 -22.30
C ASP A 198 4.33 -13.21 -22.47
N GLN A 199 5.61 -13.33 -22.13
CA GLN A 199 6.59 -12.26 -22.16
C GLN A 199 6.76 -11.66 -23.57
N ALA A 200 6.51 -12.42 -24.64
CA ALA A 200 6.58 -11.87 -26.01
C ALA A 200 5.45 -10.86 -26.29
N LEU A 201 4.34 -10.95 -25.56
CA LEU A 201 3.17 -10.10 -25.77
C LEU A 201 3.04 -9.00 -24.71
N VAL A 202 3.31 -9.32 -23.44
CA VAL A 202 3.17 -8.37 -22.32
C VAL A 202 4.43 -7.55 -22.08
N GLN A 203 5.61 -8.16 -22.27
CA GLN A 203 6.99 -7.63 -22.16
C GLN A 203 7.38 -7.03 -20.80
N TYR A 204 6.56 -6.13 -20.26
CA TYR A 204 6.87 -5.28 -19.12
C TYR A 204 5.74 -5.37 -18.10
N GLY A 205 6.08 -5.61 -16.84
CA GLY A 205 5.12 -5.74 -15.76
C GLY A 205 5.79 -5.77 -14.40
N VAL A 206 5.23 -4.99 -13.48
CA VAL A 206 5.65 -4.92 -12.08
C VAL A 206 4.41 -5.17 -11.21
N ALA A 207 4.59 -5.80 -10.05
CA ALA A 207 3.45 -6.11 -9.17
C ALA A 207 2.77 -4.83 -8.66
N LEU A 208 3.47 -3.92 -7.99
CA LEU A 208 2.88 -2.68 -7.46
C LEU A 208 3.74 -1.47 -7.81
N TRP A 209 3.23 -0.56 -8.64
CA TRP A 209 4.05 0.57 -9.09
C TRP A 209 3.31 1.88 -9.30
N THR A 210 4.12 2.96 -9.32
CA THR A 210 3.66 4.34 -9.34
C THR A 210 4.31 5.10 -10.50
N ARG A 211 3.53 5.95 -11.17
CA ARG A 211 4.01 6.80 -12.27
C ARG A 211 3.28 8.13 -12.27
N SER A 212 3.97 9.25 -12.48
CA SER A 212 3.34 10.57 -12.45
C SER A 212 2.56 10.79 -11.14
N THR A 213 3.14 10.37 -10.00
CA THR A 213 2.56 10.53 -8.66
C THR A 213 3.37 11.52 -7.84
N ASP A 214 2.74 12.13 -6.83
CA ASP A 214 3.44 12.95 -5.86
C ASP A 214 3.29 12.33 -4.47
N SER A 215 4.39 12.09 -3.77
CA SER A 215 4.47 11.56 -2.41
C SER A 215 3.62 10.30 -2.17
N ALA A 216 3.65 9.35 -3.11
CA ALA A 216 2.98 8.06 -2.95
C ALA A 216 3.55 7.30 -1.75
N MET A 217 2.68 6.61 -1.00
CA MET A 217 3.06 5.77 0.14
C MET A 217 2.73 4.31 -0.18
N VAL A 218 3.75 3.48 -0.36
CA VAL A 218 3.66 2.03 -0.61
C VAL A 218 4.20 1.31 0.63
N GLN A 219 3.31 0.79 1.48
CA GLN A 219 3.73 0.26 2.78
C GLN A 219 3.04 -1.00 3.28
N TYR A 220 3.75 -1.82 4.06
CA TYR A 220 3.20 -3.05 4.65
C TYR A 220 2.66 -4.06 3.64
N ASN A 221 3.05 -3.98 2.38
CA ASN A 221 2.64 -4.92 1.34
C ASN A 221 3.53 -6.17 1.35
N HIS A 222 2.97 -7.27 0.88
CA HIS A 222 3.67 -8.52 0.64
C HIS A 222 3.61 -8.86 -0.84
N VAL A 223 4.76 -8.96 -1.50
CA VAL A 223 4.84 -9.09 -2.95
C VAL A 223 5.77 -10.23 -3.37
N TYR A 224 5.27 -11.21 -4.11
CA TYR A 224 6.09 -12.37 -4.46
C TYR A 224 5.78 -13.01 -5.79
N LYS A 225 6.79 -13.67 -6.38
CA LYS A 225 6.66 -14.37 -7.67
C LYS A 225 6.15 -13.46 -8.79
N THR A 226 6.60 -12.22 -8.85
CA THR A 226 6.43 -11.41 -10.07
C THR A 226 7.37 -11.97 -11.15
N TYR A 227 6.84 -12.29 -12.32
CA TYR A 227 7.61 -12.93 -13.39
C TYR A 227 8.21 -11.90 -14.36
N GLY A 228 9.25 -12.28 -15.10
CA GLY A 228 9.87 -11.46 -16.14
C GLY A 228 11.36 -11.18 -15.92
N ASP A 229 12.06 -10.93 -17.02
CA ASP A 229 13.49 -10.62 -17.07
C ASP A 229 13.82 -9.22 -17.63
N MET A 230 12.86 -8.56 -18.29
CA MET A 230 12.99 -7.15 -18.74
C MET A 230 12.56 -6.17 -17.64
N ASP A 231 11.38 -6.41 -17.08
CA ASP A 231 10.93 -5.94 -15.76
C ASP A 231 10.65 -7.20 -14.92
N GLY A 232 9.86 -7.10 -13.86
CA GLY A 232 9.47 -8.23 -13.00
C GLY A 232 9.75 -7.97 -11.53
N GLN A 233 9.97 -6.70 -11.17
CA GLN A 233 10.23 -6.27 -9.82
C GLN A 233 8.98 -6.38 -8.95
N ALA A 234 9.18 -6.39 -7.62
CA ALA A 234 8.08 -6.25 -6.68
C ALA A 234 7.47 -4.84 -6.74
N PHE A 235 8.32 -3.81 -6.77
CA PHE A 235 7.92 -2.41 -6.70
C PHE A 235 8.58 -1.55 -7.77
N ASP A 236 7.92 -0.46 -8.15
CA ASP A 236 8.48 0.53 -9.07
C ASP A 236 8.03 1.99 -8.77
N ALA A 237 9.02 2.88 -8.79
CA ALA A 237 8.85 4.34 -8.87
C ALA A 237 9.28 4.84 -10.26
N ASP A 238 8.28 5.03 -11.12
CA ASP A 238 8.45 5.28 -12.55
C ASP A 238 8.39 6.79 -12.88
N LEU A 239 8.49 7.13 -14.17
CA LEU A 239 8.52 8.48 -14.73
C LEU A 239 7.62 9.47 -13.99
N GLU A 240 8.22 10.59 -13.60
CA GLU A 240 7.54 11.68 -12.87
C GLU A 240 6.89 11.25 -11.54
N ALA A 241 7.29 10.13 -10.93
CA ALA A 241 6.99 9.82 -9.55
C ALA A 241 7.95 10.58 -8.62
N TRP A 242 7.40 11.47 -7.79
CA TRP A 242 8.17 12.41 -6.96
C TRP A 242 7.94 12.08 -5.49
N GLY A 243 9.00 11.77 -4.75
CA GLY A 243 8.88 11.52 -3.30
C GLY A 243 8.16 10.21 -2.95
N THR A 244 8.16 9.21 -3.83
CA THR A 244 7.55 7.90 -3.54
C THR A 244 8.25 7.26 -2.34
N VAL A 245 7.50 6.92 -1.30
CA VAL A 245 7.98 6.17 -0.14
C VAL A 245 7.56 4.71 -0.29
N VAL A 246 8.54 3.81 -0.30
CA VAL A 246 8.34 2.36 -0.25
C VAL A 246 8.89 1.88 1.09
N GLN A 247 8.01 1.57 2.06
CA GLN A 247 8.44 1.23 3.41
C GLN A 247 7.77 0.02 4.05
N ASN A 248 8.49 -0.69 4.91
CA ASN A 248 7.94 -1.81 5.70
C ASN A 248 7.26 -2.89 4.84
N ASN A 249 7.72 -3.09 3.60
CA ASN A 249 7.21 -4.12 2.70
C ASN A 249 8.09 -5.37 2.77
N TYR A 250 7.50 -6.53 2.48
CA TYR A 250 8.22 -7.77 2.28
C TYR A 250 8.06 -8.25 0.84
N SER A 251 9.18 -8.48 0.17
CA SER A 251 9.19 -9.09 -1.16
C SER A 251 10.01 -10.37 -1.20
N HIS A 252 9.57 -11.34 -1.99
CA HIS A 252 10.38 -12.52 -2.26
C HIS A 252 10.10 -13.21 -3.59
N ASP A 253 11.11 -13.90 -4.11
CA ASP A 253 11.02 -14.71 -5.33
C ASP A 253 10.53 -13.94 -6.57
N ASN A 254 10.68 -12.61 -6.61
CA ASN A 254 10.36 -11.81 -7.79
C ASN A 254 11.51 -11.93 -8.80
N GLU A 255 11.21 -12.40 -10.00
CA GLU A 255 12.20 -12.70 -11.03
C GLU A 255 13.03 -11.48 -11.43
N GLY A 256 12.38 -10.32 -11.55
CA GLY A 256 13.02 -9.07 -11.97
C GLY A 256 13.64 -8.24 -10.84
N GLY A 257 13.51 -8.62 -9.57
CA GLY A 257 14.14 -7.90 -8.46
C GLY A 257 13.17 -7.29 -7.45
N PHE A 258 13.71 -6.46 -6.56
CA PHE A 258 12.94 -5.81 -5.50
C PHE A 258 12.32 -4.50 -5.99
N MET A 259 13.14 -3.61 -6.57
CA MET A 259 12.74 -2.23 -6.83
C MET A 259 13.30 -1.72 -8.16
N LEU A 260 12.43 -1.20 -9.02
CA LEU A 260 12.83 -0.43 -10.20
C LEU A 260 12.62 1.06 -9.95
N VAL A 261 13.61 1.89 -10.31
CA VAL A 261 13.56 3.35 -10.11
C VAL A 261 13.88 4.03 -11.42
N TYR A 262 12.82 4.41 -12.13
CA TYR A 262 12.92 4.66 -13.57
C TYR A 262 12.90 6.13 -13.98
N GLY A 263 13.84 6.47 -14.88
CA GLY A 263 13.86 7.70 -15.65
C GLY A 263 13.80 8.98 -14.82
N SER A 264 12.73 9.76 -14.99
CA SER A 264 12.54 11.05 -14.32
C SER A 264 11.91 10.97 -12.93
N SER A 265 11.91 9.79 -12.30
CA SER A 265 11.54 9.67 -10.89
C SER A 265 12.58 10.33 -9.99
N VAL A 266 12.11 11.04 -8.97
CA VAL A 266 12.96 11.86 -8.10
C VAL A 266 12.59 11.63 -6.65
N ASP A 267 13.60 11.59 -5.79
CA ASP A 267 13.46 11.47 -4.34
C ASP A 267 12.66 10.24 -3.88
N ALA A 268 12.85 9.08 -4.52
CA ALA A 268 12.33 7.83 -3.97
C ALA A 268 12.95 7.59 -2.57
N ILE A 269 12.13 7.20 -1.60
CA ILE A 269 12.57 6.79 -0.27
C ILE A 269 12.22 5.32 -0.09
N VAL A 270 13.22 4.45 -0.10
CA VAL A 270 13.01 3.00 0.04
C VAL A 270 13.61 2.57 1.37
N ARG A 271 12.76 2.28 2.37
CA ARG A 271 13.23 2.04 3.74
C ARG A 271 12.55 0.93 4.50
N HIS A 272 13.26 0.31 5.43
CA HIS A 272 12.68 -0.68 6.35
C HIS A 272 12.03 -1.86 5.64
N ASN A 273 12.41 -2.15 4.40
CA ASN A 273 11.87 -3.29 3.65
C ASN A 273 12.75 -4.52 3.85
N ILE A 274 12.13 -5.69 3.71
CA ILE A 274 12.83 -6.97 3.63
C ILE A 274 12.65 -7.52 2.21
N SER A 275 13.75 -7.86 1.55
CA SER A 275 13.74 -8.56 0.25
C SER A 275 14.48 -9.88 0.38
N GLN A 276 13.85 -10.97 -0.05
CA GLN A 276 14.37 -12.33 0.05
C GLN A 276 14.32 -13.01 -1.32
N ASN A 277 15.46 -13.44 -1.86
CA ASN A 277 15.51 -14.19 -3.13
C ASN A 277 14.88 -13.47 -4.34
N ASP A 278 14.81 -12.14 -4.32
CA ASP A 278 14.45 -11.38 -5.52
C ASP A 278 15.62 -11.34 -6.52
N GLY A 279 15.30 -11.07 -7.78
CA GLY A 279 16.29 -10.76 -8.83
C GLY A 279 16.96 -11.98 -9.45
N ALA A 280 16.48 -13.19 -9.16
CA ALA A 280 17.12 -14.42 -9.61
C ALA A 280 17.18 -14.56 -11.15
N VAL A 281 16.30 -13.89 -11.89
CA VAL A 281 16.24 -13.95 -13.36
C VAL A 281 16.70 -12.64 -14.00
N GLY A 282 16.15 -11.49 -13.58
CA GLY A 282 16.55 -10.16 -14.06
C GLY A 282 17.99 -9.79 -13.69
N GLY A 283 18.54 -10.41 -12.64
CA GLY A 283 19.94 -10.28 -12.25
C GLY A 283 20.26 -9.01 -11.47
N HIS A 284 19.26 -8.35 -10.89
CA HIS A 284 19.41 -7.15 -10.07
C HIS A 284 18.38 -7.08 -8.93
N ILE A 285 18.71 -6.37 -7.85
CA ILE A 285 17.79 -6.08 -6.74
C ILE A 285 17.17 -4.69 -6.91
N PHE A 286 18.02 -3.68 -7.07
CA PHE A 286 17.64 -2.31 -7.41
C PHE A 286 18.03 -2.03 -8.86
N ASP A 287 17.05 -1.84 -9.71
CA ASP A 287 17.25 -1.55 -11.13
C ASP A 287 17.11 -0.06 -11.44
N PHE A 288 18.07 0.48 -12.20
CA PHE A 288 18.07 1.84 -12.72
C PHE A 288 18.28 1.80 -14.25
N PRO A 289 17.24 1.47 -15.01
CA PRO A 289 17.35 1.17 -16.44
C PRO A 289 18.13 2.13 -17.33
N VAL A 290 18.89 1.57 -18.30
CA VAL A 290 19.86 2.36 -19.08
C VAL A 290 19.30 3.29 -20.15
N TRP A 291 18.11 3.00 -20.64
CA TRP A 291 17.53 3.59 -21.85
C TRP A 291 16.94 5.00 -21.68
N THR A 292 17.03 5.58 -20.48
CA THR A 292 16.58 6.95 -20.18
C THR A 292 17.66 7.78 -19.51
N ASN A 293 17.66 9.10 -19.72
CA ASN A 293 18.49 10.01 -18.92
C ASN A 293 17.62 11.25 -18.61
N PRO A 294 17.41 11.66 -17.34
CA PRO A 294 18.04 11.18 -16.11
C PRO A 294 17.75 9.72 -15.75
N ARG A 295 18.59 9.16 -14.87
CA ARG A 295 18.27 7.95 -14.09
C ARG A 295 17.43 8.37 -12.89
N GLY A 296 16.56 7.48 -12.42
CA GLY A 296 15.82 7.70 -11.21
C GLY A 296 16.74 7.92 -10.01
N SER A 297 16.25 8.60 -8.98
CA SER A 297 17.06 9.02 -7.84
C SER A 297 16.33 8.82 -6.52
N GLY A 298 17.08 8.67 -5.43
CA GLY A 298 16.49 8.38 -4.14
C GLY A 298 17.46 8.06 -3.02
N ILE A 299 16.88 7.85 -1.84
CA ILE A 299 17.54 7.39 -0.62
C ILE A 299 16.97 6.00 -0.28
N PHE A 300 17.87 5.04 -0.19
CA PHE A 300 17.57 3.64 0.07
C PHE A 300 18.21 3.32 1.42
N HIS A 301 17.41 3.23 2.49
CA HIS A 301 18.00 3.10 3.81
C HIS A 301 17.33 2.08 4.73
N ASN A 302 18.10 1.47 5.62
CA ASN A 302 17.55 0.56 6.62
C ASN A 302 16.73 -0.60 6.01
N ASN A 303 17.08 -1.06 4.80
CA ASN A 303 16.51 -2.27 4.22
C ASN A 303 17.36 -3.48 4.60
N THR A 304 16.78 -4.67 4.61
CA THR A 304 17.52 -5.93 4.73
C THR A 304 17.27 -6.80 3.49
N ILE A 305 18.32 -7.01 2.71
CA ILE A 305 18.29 -7.75 1.45
C ILE A 305 19.04 -9.06 1.62
N TYR A 306 18.40 -10.18 1.24
CA TYR A 306 18.99 -11.51 1.29
C TYR A 306 18.99 -12.17 -0.09
N LEU A 307 20.17 -12.60 -0.52
CA LEU A 307 20.38 -13.43 -1.70
C LEU A 307 20.76 -14.85 -1.27
N PRO A 308 19.95 -15.87 -1.62
CA PRO A 308 20.26 -17.27 -1.28
C PRO A 308 21.44 -17.82 -2.08
N PRO A 309 21.91 -19.03 -1.76
CA PRO A 309 22.99 -19.68 -2.51
C PRO A 309 22.65 -19.78 -4.00
N GLY A 310 23.58 -19.36 -4.86
CA GLY A 310 23.44 -19.40 -6.31
C GLY A 310 22.70 -18.22 -6.94
N ASN A 311 22.06 -17.34 -6.17
CA ASN A 311 21.51 -16.09 -6.69
C ASN A 311 22.65 -15.07 -6.90
N THR A 312 22.86 -14.61 -8.13
CA THR A 312 23.95 -13.70 -8.51
C THR A 312 23.47 -12.27 -8.81
N ALA A 313 22.27 -11.91 -8.34
CA ALA A 313 21.73 -10.57 -8.56
C ALA A 313 22.69 -9.50 -8.02
N VAL A 314 22.85 -8.44 -8.80
CA VAL A 314 23.60 -7.24 -8.39
C VAL A 314 22.73 -6.40 -7.47
N ILE A 315 23.30 -5.80 -6.42
CA ILE A 315 22.50 -4.93 -5.53
C ILE A 315 22.01 -3.70 -6.29
N ALA A 316 22.91 -2.88 -6.85
CA ALA A 316 22.55 -1.67 -7.57
C ALA A 316 23.02 -1.74 -9.02
N ASP A 317 22.08 -1.89 -9.94
CA ASP A 317 22.33 -2.02 -11.37
C ASP A 317 22.16 -0.66 -12.06
N GLU A 318 23.21 -0.17 -12.71
CA GLU A 318 23.23 1.06 -13.51
C GLU A 318 22.89 2.35 -12.71
N ALA A 319 23.05 2.25 -11.39
CA ALA A 319 22.78 3.29 -10.42
C ALA A 319 23.85 4.40 -10.47
N LYS A 320 23.39 5.65 -10.51
CA LYS A 320 24.25 6.84 -10.42
C LYS A 320 24.43 7.27 -8.96
N GLN A 321 25.34 8.21 -8.70
CA GLN A 321 25.51 8.83 -7.35
C GLN A 321 24.21 9.45 -6.80
N SER A 322 23.21 9.66 -7.65
CA SER A 322 21.90 10.12 -7.25
C SER A 322 21.05 9.06 -6.54
N ALA A 323 21.45 7.79 -6.59
CA ALA A 323 20.95 6.71 -5.76
C ALA A 323 21.88 6.53 -4.56
N ARG A 324 21.36 6.72 -3.35
CA ARG A 324 22.16 6.80 -2.12
C ARG A 324 21.70 5.76 -1.12
N PHE A 325 22.60 4.87 -0.74
CA PHE A 325 22.32 3.71 0.10
C PHE A 325 22.94 3.90 1.48
N TYR A 326 22.11 3.88 2.52
CA TYR A 326 22.54 4.08 3.91
C TYR A 326 21.98 3.02 4.85
N ASN A 327 22.71 2.62 5.89
CA ASN A 327 22.16 1.75 6.94
C ASN A 327 21.50 0.45 6.43
N ASN A 328 21.80 -0.05 5.24
CA ASN A 328 21.20 -1.30 4.75
C ASN A 328 22.00 -2.51 5.21
N ILE A 329 21.35 -3.67 5.32
CA ILE A 329 22.03 -4.98 5.38
C ILE A 329 21.92 -5.62 4.00
N PHE A 330 23.06 -5.90 3.38
CA PHE A 330 23.17 -6.74 2.19
C PHE A 330 23.82 -8.07 2.58
N TYR A 331 23.03 -9.14 2.55
CA TYR A 331 23.45 -10.49 2.91
C TYR A 331 23.38 -11.39 1.67
N THR A 332 24.49 -12.02 1.31
CA THR A 332 24.51 -13.01 0.23
C THR A 332 25.20 -14.30 0.66
N GLU A 333 24.64 -15.44 0.25
CA GLU A 333 25.28 -16.75 0.37
C GLU A 333 25.87 -17.23 -0.97
N SER A 334 25.79 -16.41 -2.01
CA SER A 334 26.29 -16.72 -3.35
C SER A 334 27.83 -16.66 -3.44
N GLY A 335 28.46 -15.76 -2.67
CA GLY A 335 29.90 -15.49 -2.73
C GLY A 335 30.39 -14.87 -4.06
N SER A 336 29.48 -14.64 -5.02
CA SER A 336 29.77 -14.07 -6.34
C SER A 336 28.86 -12.91 -6.74
N ALA A 337 27.90 -12.54 -5.87
CA ALA A 337 27.06 -11.37 -6.10
C ALA A 337 27.89 -10.08 -6.04
N LEU A 338 27.62 -9.14 -6.94
CA LEU A 338 28.27 -7.84 -6.98
C LEU A 338 27.43 -6.79 -6.26
N LEU A 339 28.07 -5.77 -5.70
CA LEU A 339 27.33 -4.62 -5.17
C LEU A 339 26.84 -3.70 -6.28
N THR A 340 27.69 -3.44 -7.26
CA THR A 340 27.37 -2.47 -8.32
C THR A 340 27.77 -3.02 -9.68
N ARG A 341 26.92 -2.80 -10.67
CA ARG A 341 27.21 -3.01 -12.09
C ARG A 341 26.82 -1.75 -12.83
N ASP A 342 27.74 -1.19 -13.60
CA ASP A 342 27.46 0.01 -14.40
C ASP A 342 28.34 0.02 -15.67
N ALA A 343 27.73 0.15 -16.83
CA ALA A 343 28.41 0.29 -18.11
C ALA A 343 29.08 1.66 -18.33
N GLU A 344 28.64 2.70 -17.61
CA GLU A 344 29.10 4.10 -17.71
C GLU A 344 30.15 4.48 -16.64
N ASN A 345 30.60 3.55 -15.79
CA ASN A 345 31.49 3.80 -14.65
C ASN A 345 30.97 4.87 -13.67
N ASN A 346 29.66 5.09 -13.57
CA ASN A 346 29.10 5.72 -12.38
C ASN A 346 29.08 4.71 -11.23
N THR A 347 28.83 5.23 -10.04
CA THR A 347 28.73 4.42 -8.84
C THR A 347 27.66 5.06 -7.97
N PRO A 348 26.74 4.28 -7.37
CA PRO A 348 25.86 4.82 -6.36
C PRO A 348 26.67 5.39 -5.19
N PHE A 349 26.02 6.24 -4.39
CA PHE A 349 26.59 6.66 -3.13
C PHE A 349 26.29 5.59 -2.08
N LEU A 350 27.31 5.04 -1.43
CA LEU A 350 27.19 4.02 -0.39
C LEU A 350 27.84 4.55 0.88
N ASP A 351 27.14 4.47 2.02
CA ASP A 351 27.69 4.90 3.30
C ASP A 351 27.00 4.19 4.48
N HIS A 352 27.77 3.67 5.44
CA HIS A 352 27.26 3.01 6.66
C HIS A 352 26.33 1.82 6.40
N ASN A 353 26.62 1.00 5.40
CA ASN A 353 25.90 -0.26 5.17
C ASN A 353 26.65 -1.47 5.77
N CYS A 354 25.92 -2.53 6.09
CA CYS A 354 26.47 -3.82 6.47
C CYS A 354 26.47 -4.79 5.29
N TYR A 355 27.59 -5.46 5.08
CA TYR A 355 27.83 -6.40 3.99
C TYR A 355 28.26 -7.75 4.54
N PHE A 356 27.61 -8.82 4.09
CA PHE A 356 28.01 -10.19 4.38
C PHE A 356 28.02 -11.03 3.10
N GLY A 357 29.13 -11.70 2.83
CA GLY A 357 29.31 -12.55 1.64
C GLY A 357 29.81 -11.84 0.38
N TYR A 358 30.10 -10.53 0.46
CA TYR A 358 30.65 -9.74 -0.66
C TYR A 358 32.17 -9.68 -0.66
N SER A 359 32.76 -9.38 -1.83
CA SER A 359 34.20 -9.25 -1.98
C SER A 359 34.74 -8.01 -1.25
N GLU A 360 36.01 -8.04 -0.84
CA GLU A 360 36.65 -6.86 -0.22
C GLU A 360 36.65 -5.65 -1.18
N ALA A 361 36.80 -5.89 -2.50
CA ALA A 361 36.79 -4.84 -3.50
C ALA A 361 35.43 -4.12 -3.58
N ASP A 362 34.33 -4.88 -3.50
CA ASP A 362 32.98 -4.32 -3.45
C ASP A 362 32.76 -3.52 -2.17
N VAL A 363 33.14 -4.08 -1.02
CA VAL A 363 32.90 -3.44 0.29
C VAL A 363 33.68 -2.13 0.44
N GLN A 364 34.86 -2.00 -0.17
CA GLN A 364 35.66 -0.77 -0.16
C GLN A 364 35.00 0.41 -0.92
N LEU A 365 33.89 0.18 -1.64
CA LEU A 365 33.08 1.26 -2.22
C LEU A 365 32.35 2.09 -1.15
N ASP A 366 32.13 1.52 0.04
CA ASP A 366 31.57 2.19 1.21
C ASP A 366 32.67 2.38 2.26
N ALA A 367 33.09 3.63 2.45
CA ALA A 367 34.18 3.97 3.37
C ALA A 367 33.85 3.69 4.84
N ASN A 368 32.56 3.58 5.19
CA ASN A 368 32.06 3.33 6.54
C ASN A 368 31.35 1.97 6.64
N ALA A 369 31.68 1.05 5.75
CA ALA A 369 31.11 -0.30 5.72
C ALA A 369 31.32 -1.08 7.01
N ILE A 370 30.29 -1.84 7.41
CA ILE A 370 30.43 -2.99 8.30
C ILE A 370 30.60 -4.24 7.45
N ASN A 371 31.81 -4.81 7.43
CA ASN A 371 32.08 -6.08 6.75
C ASN A 371 32.05 -7.25 7.75
N ALA A 372 30.86 -7.67 8.16
CA ALA A 372 30.69 -8.70 9.19
C ALA A 372 29.32 -9.39 9.08
N ASP A 373 29.20 -10.55 9.71
CA ASP A 373 27.90 -11.21 9.90
C ASP A 373 26.97 -10.30 10.71
N PRO A 374 25.79 -9.90 10.17
CA PRO A 374 24.83 -9.06 10.87
C PRO A 374 24.14 -9.77 12.04
N LYS A 375 24.35 -11.09 12.21
CA LYS A 375 23.74 -11.93 13.26
C LYS A 375 22.22 -11.84 13.28
N LEU A 376 21.62 -12.12 12.13
CA LEU A 376 20.17 -12.28 11.99
C LEU A 376 19.74 -13.62 12.58
N ALA A 377 18.53 -13.69 13.15
CA ALA A 377 18.05 -14.85 13.91
C ALA A 377 18.00 -16.16 13.09
N ALA A 378 17.51 -16.09 11.85
CA ALA A 378 17.39 -17.19 10.90
C ALA A 378 17.14 -16.62 9.50
N VAL A 379 18.12 -15.92 8.93
CA VAL A 379 17.97 -15.25 7.63
C VAL A 379 17.56 -16.24 6.53
N GLY A 380 16.72 -15.79 5.59
CA GLY A 380 16.28 -16.61 4.46
C GLY A 380 15.13 -17.58 4.77
N THR A 381 14.56 -17.56 5.99
CA THR A 381 13.43 -18.42 6.37
C THR A 381 12.07 -17.77 6.24
N GLY A 382 11.97 -16.60 5.60
CA GLY A 382 10.66 -15.99 5.27
C GLY A 382 9.88 -16.91 4.33
N GLY A 383 8.58 -17.04 4.56
CA GLY A 383 7.65 -17.80 3.72
C GLY A 383 6.56 -16.93 3.13
N ASP A 384 5.51 -17.55 2.59
CA ASP A 384 4.37 -16.85 2.01
C ASP A 384 3.56 -16.16 3.13
N GLY A 385 3.99 -14.96 3.53
CA GLY A 385 3.30 -14.02 4.43
C GLY A 385 4.23 -12.98 5.03
N LYS A 386 3.82 -11.71 5.12
CA LYS A 386 4.64 -10.61 5.69
C LYS A 386 5.12 -10.86 7.13
N ASP A 387 4.37 -11.61 7.93
CA ASP A 387 4.68 -11.84 9.34
C ASP A 387 5.59 -13.08 9.55
N THR A 388 6.07 -13.69 8.48
CA THR A 388 6.91 -14.91 8.52
C THR A 388 8.41 -14.61 8.59
N VAL A 389 8.79 -13.34 8.70
CA VAL A 389 10.17 -12.86 8.53
C VAL A 389 10.93 -12.63 9.84
N ASP A 390 10.51 -13.27 10.94
CA ASP A 390 11.19 -13.20 12.23
C ASP A 390 12.68 -13.58 12.17
N GLY A 391 13.06 -14.39 11.18
CA GLY A 391 14.45 -14.72 10.87
C GLY A 391 15.35 -13.52 10.55
N TYR A 392 14.77 -12.38 10.19
CA TYR A 392 15.47 -11.12 9.87
C TYR A 392 15.65 -10.19 11.08
N LYS A 393 15.24 -10.61 12.28
CA LYS A 393 15.54 -9.86 13.50
C LYS A 393 17.01 -9.97 13.86
N LEU A 394 17.64 -8.82 14.14
CA LEU A 394 18.97 -8.76 14.77
C LEU A 394 18.97 -9.53 16.10
N THR A 395 20.06 -10.23 16.38
CA THR A 395 20.28 -10.92 17.67
C THR A 395 21.30 -10.17 18.52
N GLU A 396 21.38 -10.54 19.80
CA GLU A 396 22.28 -9.92 20.78
C GLU A 396 23.73 -9.92 20.28
N GLY A 397 24.39 -8.76 20.38
CA GLY A 397 25.78 -8.57 19.96
C GLY A 397 25.97 -8.51 18.44
N SER A 398 24.90 -8.31 17.66
CA SER A 398 25.03 -7.91 16.26
C SER A 398 25.86 -6.63 16.11
N PRO A 399 26.75 -6.55 15.10
CA PRO A 399 27.48 -5.31 14.80
C PRO A 399 26.58 -4.20 14.22
N CYS A 400 25.34 -4.53 13.82
CA CYS A 400 24.39 -3.57 13.26
C CYS A 400 23.65 -2.74 14.32
N ILE A 401 23.73 -3.13 15.60
CA ILE A 401 23.03 -2.44 16.70
C ILE A 401 23.71 -1.09 17.00
N ALA A 402 22.93 -0.02 16.99
CA ALA A 402 23.31 1.38 17.21
C ALA A 402 24.48 1.85 16.33
N ALA A 403 24.59 1.29 15.12
CA ALA A 403 25.68 1.55 14.19
C ALA A 403 25.25 2.37 12.95
N GLY A 404 23.95 2.60 12.79
CA GLY A 404 23.41 3.39 11.70
C GLY A 404 23.51 4.90 11.96
N ILE A 405 23.39 5.67 10.90
CA ILE A 405 23.38 7.13 10.94
C ILE A 405 21.96 7.71 10.83
N ASP A 406 21.76 8.90 11.37
CA ASP A 406 20.48 9.62 11.27
C ASP A 406 20.35 10.41 9.96
N LYS A 407 19.14 10.93 9.71
CA LYS A 407 18.85 11.79 8.57
C LYS A 407 19.76 13.03 8.50
N ALA A 408 20.22 13.58 9.62
CA ALA A 408 21.04 14.79 9.62
C ALA A 408 22.48 14.51 9.15
N ALA A 409 22.96 13.29 9.35
CA ALA A 409 24.24 12.79 8.84
C ALA A 409 24.15 12.29 7.39
N MET A 410 22.98 11.86 6.91
CA MET A 410 22.78 11.47 5.52
C MET A 410 23.01 12.66 4.57
N GLY A 411 23.90 12.48 3.60
CA GLY A 411 24.18 13.49 2.58
C GLY A 411 23.15 13.48 1.45
N GLY A 412 22.94 14.64 0.82
CA GLY A 412 22.17 14.81 -0.41
C GLY A 412 21.04 15.84 -0.33
N HIS A 413 20.68 16.44 -1.46
CA HIS A 413 19.60 17.44 -1.55
C HIS A 413 18.25 16.76 -1.87
N TYR A 414 17.90 15.72 -1.12
CA TYR A 414 16.67 14.95 -1.32
C TYR A 414 15.61 15.37 -0.31
N TRP A 415 14.34 15.28 -0.71
CA TRP A 415 13.25 15.28 0.24
C TRP A 415 13.24 13.95 1.00
N LEU A 416 13.69 13.96 2.25
CA LEU A 416 13.50 12.89 3.24
C LEU A 416 12.83 13.54 4.46
N PRO A 417 11.55 13.30 4.78
CA PRO A 417 10.88 14.00 5.86
C PRO A 417 11.41 13.58 7.25
N ASP A 418 11.71 12.30 7.44
CA ASP A 418 12.13 11.67 8.70
C ASP A 418 12.82 10.31 8.42
N MET A 419 13.20 9.57 9.46
CA MET A 419 13.68 8.19 9.37
C MET A 419 12.54 7.15 9.34
N GLY A 420 11.30 7.55 9.61
CA GLY A 420 10.14 6.69 9.84
C GLY A 420 9.84 6.56 11.33
N ASP A 421 8.57 6.36 11.68
CA ASP A 421 8.15 6.23 13.08
C ASP A 421 8.49 4.84 13.65
N GLN A 422 8.46 3.82 12.79
CA GLN A 422 8.69 2.42 13.15
C GLN A 422 9.48 1.68 12.08
N ASP A 423 10.21 0.64 12.51
CA ASP A 423 10.87 -0.34 11.65
C ASP A 423 9.86 -1.33 11.03
N TYR A 424 10.36 -2.34 10.31
CA TYR A 424 9.52 -3.38 9.70
C TYR A 424 8.65 -4.11 10.74
N PHE A 425 9.20 -4.36 11.92
CA PHE A 425 8.59 -5.17 12.98
C PHE A 425 7.75 -4.32 13.94
N GLY A 426 7.58 -3.02 13.68
CA GLY A 426 6.78 -2.10 14.49
C GLY A 426 7.47 -1.56 15.74
N PHE A 427 8.78 -1.76 15.91
CA PHE A 427 9.57 -1.09 16.94
C PHE A 427 9.78 0.36 16.57
N ALA A 428 9.67 1.26 17.56
CA ALA A 428 9.92 2.68 17.34
C ALA A 428 11.39 2.94 16.98
N ILE A 429 11.62 3.81 16.00
CA ILE A 429 12.98 4.20 15.61
C ILE A 429 13.55 5.19 16.65
N ASP A 430 14.64 4.81 17.32
CA ASP A 430 15.41 5.72 18.18
C ASP A 430 16.46 6.44 17.33
N ALA A 431 16.21 7.72 17.02
CA ALA A 431 17.12 8.53 16.21
C ALA A 431 18.54 8.67 16.81
N ALA A 432 18.72 8.43 18.12
CA ALA A 432 20.04 8.45 18.75
C ALA A 432 20.79 7.11 18.67
N LYS A 433 20.11 6.02 18.31
CA LYS A 433 20.62 4.64 18.30
C LYS A 433 20.02 3.86 17.15
N ILE A 434 20.18 4.38 15.94
CA ILE A 434 19.64 3.74 14.74
C ILE A 434 20.42 2.46 14.49
N ASP A 435 19.69 1.35 14.33
CA ASP A 435 20.28 0.09 13.91
C ASP A 435 20.40 0.05 12.39
N ILE A 436 21.35 -0.72 11.86
CA ILE A 436 21.46 -1.00 10.42
C ILE A 436 20.51 -2.15 10.07
N GLY A 437 19.80 -2.03 8.95
CA GLY A 437 18.79 -2.99 8.48
C GLY A 437 17.36 -2.65 8.88
N ALA A 438 16.45 -3.59 8.62
CA ALA A 438 15.00 -3.42 8.76
C ALA A 438 14.46 -3.66 10.18
N HIS A 439 15.32 -4.04 11.14
CA HIS A 439 14.95 -4.31 12.53
C HIS A 439 15.70 -3.39 13.50
N GLN A 440 14.96 -2.68 14.34
CA GLN A 440 15.44 -2.00 15.52
C GLN A 440 15.47 -2.99 16.68
N TYR A 441 16.66 -3.47 17.00
CA TYR A 441 16.95 -4.31 18.14
C TYR A 441 16.50 -3.66 19.45
N SER A 442 15.78 -4.46 20.23
CA SER A 442 15.43 -4.15 21.60
C SER A 442 15.57 -5.41 22.45
N SER A 443 16.20 -5.27 23.62
CA SER A 443 16.22 -6.33 24.66
C SER A 443 14.85 -6.53 25.31
N GLU A 444 13.96 -5.55 25.16
CA GLU A 444 12.55 -5.65 25.53
C GLU A 444 11.76 -6.14 24.32
N THR A 445 10.71 -6.94 24.55
CA THR A 445 9.74 -7.27 23.49
C THR A 445 9.26 -5.98 22.83
N ALA A 446 9.09 -5.98 21.51
CA ALA A 446 8.49 -4.87 20.75
C ALA A 446 7.39 -4.21 21.57
N VAL A 447 7.34 -2.87 21.57
CA VAL A 447 6.10 -2.18 21.97
C VAL A 447 5.04 -2.80 21.08
N GLY A 448 4.19 -3.66 21.68
CA GLY A 448 3.49 -4.69 20.92
C GLY A 448 2.87 -4.13 19.64
N SER A 449 3.54 -4.37 18.52
CA SER A 449 2.94 -4.34 17.21
C SER A 449 2.13 -5.63 17.15
N THR A 450 0.93 -5.59 17.71
CA THR A 450 -0.10 -6.40 17.08
C THR A 450 -0.10 -5.95 15.63
N ALA A 451 0.22 -6.86 14.71
CA ALA A 451 -0.39 -6.82 13.39
C ALA A 451 -1.84 -6.33 13.55
N PRO A 452 -2.33 -5.35 12.78
CA PRO A 452 -3.76 -5.14 12.73
C PRO A 452 -4.35 -6.42 12.13
N ASP A 453 -5.10 -7.17 12.95
CA ASP A 453 -5.67 -8.50 12.72
C ASP A 453 -4.60 -9.62 12.60
N GLU A 454 -4.56 -10.72 13.35
CA GLU A 454 -5.56 -11.44 14.15
C GLU A 454 -4.87 -12.13 15.36
N GLN A 455 -5.63 -12.44 16.41
CA GLN A 455 -5.28 -13.30 17.57
C GLN A 455 -4.80 -12.64 18.89
N ARG A 456 -5.37 -11.49 19.25
CA ARG A 456 -5.95 -11.34 20.61
C ARG A 456 -7.34 -10.71 20.48
N PRO A 457 -8.39 -11.25 21.12
CA PRO A 457 -9.67 -10.57 21.13
C PRO A 457 -9.50 -9.25 21.87
N SER A 458 -9.54 -8.13 21.14
CA SER A 458 -9.66 -6.81 21.73
C SER A 458 -10.90 -6.83 22.63
N ILE A 459 -10.74 -6.52 23.92
CA ILE A 459 -11.89 -6.48 24.83
C ILE A 459 -12.94 -5.46 24.40
N TYR A 460 -12.58 -4.55 23.49
CA TYR A 460 -13.47 -3.64 22.83
C TYR A 460 -12.97 -3.21 21.44
N VAL A 461 -13.86 -2.58 20.65
CA VAL A 461 -13.56 -1.88 19.38
C VAL A 461 -14.37 -0.60 19.34
N VAL A 462 -13.75 0.56 19.09
CA VAL A 462 -14.48 1.81 18.81
C VAL A 462 -14.42 2.07 17.31
N GLY A 463 -15.55 1.93 16.62
CA GLY A 463 -15.62 2.23 15.20
C GLY A 463 -15.67 3.74 14.95
N HIS A 464 -15.55 4.13 13.68
CA HIS A 464 -15.67 5.52 13.29
C HIS A 464 -17.06 6.05 13.62
N ASN A 465 -17.14 7.28 14.11
CA ASN A 465 -18.42 7.91 14.32
C ASN A 465 -19.06 8.24 12.97
N TYR A 466 -20.36 8.01 12.82
CA TYR A 466 -21.08 8.24 11.57
C TYR A 466 -22.44 8.92 11.82
N PRO A 467 -22.78 9.95 11.03
CA PRO A 467 -21.94 10.63 10.04
C PRO A 467 -20.78 11.42 10.69
N ASN A 468 -19.71 11.68 9.94
CA ASN A 468 -18.60 12.55 10.32
C ASN A 468 -17.94 13.17 9.08
N PRO A 469 -18.10 14.48 8.80
CA PRO A 469 -18.78 15.49 9.61
C PRO A 469 -20.28 15.24 9.86
N PHE A 470 -20.87 15.86 10.89
CA PHE A 470 -22.31 15.77 11.17
C PHE A 470 -22.94 17.13 11.43
N ASN A 471 -24.21 17.29 11.03
CA ASN A 471 -24.97 18.52 11.20
C ASN A 471 -26.05 18.45 12.31
N SER A 472 -26.59 17.26 12.55
CA SER A 472 -27.69 17.02 13.50
C SER A 472 -27.26 16.10 14.64
N ALA A 473 -26.75 14.91 14.31
CA ALA A 473 -26.15 13.99 15.28
C ALA A 473 -25.16 13.03 14.62
N THR A 474 -24.25 12.48 15.42
CA THR A 474 -23.31 11.41 15.05
C THR A 474 -23.48 10.22 15.99
N THR A 475 -23.25 9.02 15.48
CA THR A 475 -23.28 7.76 16.24
C THR A 475 -21.87 7.25 16.41
N ILE A 476 -21.45 6.97 17.64
CA ILE A 476 -20.15 6.39 17.98
C ILE A 476 -20.38 4.91 18.31
N PRO A 477 -20.01 3.98 17.42
CA PRO A 477 -20.16 2.54 17.66
C PRO A 477 -19.04 2.02 18.57
N VAL A 478 -19.41 1.29 19.61
CA VAL A 478 -18.49 0.63 20.54
C VAL A 478 -18.88 -0.84 20.66
N ARG A 479 -18.00 -1.76 20.30
CA ARG A 479 -18.16 -3.19 20.57
C ARG A 479 -17.36 -3.55 21.82
N LEU A 480 -17.92 -4.39 22.68
CA LEU A 480 -17.23 -5.00 23.82
C LEU A 480 -17.20 -6.52 23.61
N SER A 481 -16.07 -7.18 23.84
CA SER A 481 -16.00 -8.65 23.81
C SER A 481 -16.39 -9.28 25.15
N GLU A 482 -16.32 -8.53 26.25
CA GLU A 482 -16.76 -8.92 27.59
C GLU A 482 -17.40 -7.73 28.33
N ALA A 483 -18.04 -8.00 29.47
CA ALA A 483 -18.68 -6.92 30.24
C ALA A 483 -17.65 -6.03 30.94
N ALA A 484 -17.65 -4.73 30.67
CA ALA A 484 -16.65 -3.79 31.17
C ALA A 484 -17.26 -2.45 31.61
N ASN A 485 -16.56 -1.74 32.52
CA ASN A 485 -16.85 -0.33 32.80
C ASN A 485 -16.28 0.53 31.67
N ILE A 486 -17.11 1.41 31.11
CA ILE A 486 -16.72 2.32 30.03
C ILE A 486 -17.11 3.77 30.37
N ASP A 487 -16.32 4.72 29.91
CA ASP A 487 -16.61 6.16 29.95
C ASP A 487 -16.48 6.72 28.53
N VAL A 488 -17.57 7.25 27.98
CA VAL A 488 -17.66 7.84 26.65
C VAL A 488 -17.95 9.32 26.84
N ALA A 489 -17.00 10.18 26.47
CA ALA A 489 -17.08 11.61 26.73
C ALA A 489 -16.57 12.45 25.55
N ILE A 490 -17.16 13.62 25.34
CA ILE A 490 -16.82 14.56 24.29
C ILE A 490 -15.99 15.71 24.87
N TYR A 491 -14.96 16.13 24.13
CA TYR A 491 -14.03 17.18 24.49
C TYR A 491 -13.87 18.21 23.37
N SER A 492 -13.57 19.45 23.71
CA SER A 492 -13.08 20.46 22.77
C SER A 492 -11.64 20.15 22.35
N MET A 493 -11.14 20.84 21.33
CA MET A 493 -9.72 20.78 20.93
C MET A 493 -8.75 21.30 22.00
N SER A 494 -9.22 22.13 22.94
CA SER A 494 -8.42 22.57 24.09
C SER A 494 -8.43 21.57 25.25
N GLY A 495 -9.09 20.42 25.10
CA GLY A 495 -9.23 19.39 26.13
C GLY A 495 -10.30 19.68 27.17
N GLN A 496 -11.16 20.69 26.96
CA GLN A 496 -12.28 20.97 27.84
C GLN A 496 -13.38 19.92 27.64
N LEU A 497 -13.88 19.30 28.73
CA LEU A 497 -15.02 18.40 28.67
C LEU A 497 -16.27 19.15 28.20
N ILE A 498 -16.92 18.61 27.18
CA ILE A 498 -18.16 19.13 26.58
C ILE A 498 -19.37 18.39 27.12
N LYS A 499 -19.31 17.04 27.15
CA LYS A 499 -20.41 16.18 27.63
C LYS A 499 -19.97 14.74 27.87
N HIS A 500 -20.44 14.10 28.93
CA HIS A 500 -20.44 12.62 29.00
C HIS A 500 -21.63 12.03 28.24
N LEU A 501 -21.36 11.16 27.28
CA LEU A 501 -22.40 10.39 26.59
C LEU A 501 -22.82 9.17 27.41
N TYR A 502 -21.87 8.57 28.13
CA TYR A 502 -22.13 7.43 29.01
C TYR A 502 -20.96 7.21 29.98
N ALA A 503 -21.25 6.83 31.23
CA ALA A 503 -20.25 6.37 32.18
C ALA A 503 -20.85 5.24 33.04
N GLY A 504 -20.32 4.02 32.92
CA GLY A 504 -20.83 2.88 33.69
C GLY A 504 -20.50 1.51 33.08
N LYS A 505 -21.11 0.45 33.63
CA LYS A 505 -20.90 -0.93 33.18
C LYS A 505 -21.78 -1.28 31.97
N LYS A 506 -21.18 -1.82 30.92
CA LYS A 506 -21.88 -2.42 29.77
C LYS A 506 -21.54 -3.90 29.64
N ASP A 507 -22.52 -4.69 29.21
CA ASP A 507 -22.30 -6.11 28.89
C ASP A 507 -21.52 -6.27 27.57
N ALA A 508 -21.01 -7.48 27.34
CA ALA A 508 -20.43 -7.86 26.05
C ALA A 508 -21.44 -7.61 24.91
N GLY A 509 -20.98 -7.13 23.76
CA GLY A 509 -21.82 -6.88 22.58
C GLY A 509 -21.59 -5.52 21.94
N ARG A 510 -22.42 -5.20 20.94
CA ARG A 510 -22.38 -3.91 20.24
C ARG A 510 -23.23 -2.88 20.99
N HIS A 511 -22.65 -1.71 21.20
CA HIS A 511 -23.26 -0.52 21.79
C HIS A 511 -23.08 0.65 20.84
N SER A 512 -23.98 1.61 20.92
CA SER A 512 -23.91 2.85 20.16
C SER A 512 -24.22 4.03 21.07
N PHE A 513 -23.41 5.09 20.95
CA PHE A 513 -23.58 6.33 21.69
C PHE A 513 -23.82 7.45 20.70
N GLN A 514 -24.93 8.14 20.85
CA GLN A 514 -25.29 9.23 19.96
C GLN A 514 -24.94 10.58 20.60
N TRP A 515 -24.45 11.51 19.79
CA TRP A 515 -24.24 12.89 20.20
C TRP A 515 -24.77 13.84 19.13
N ASP A 516 -25.57 14.82 19.54
CA ASP A 516 -26.24 15.82 18.69
C ASP A 516 -25.58 17.22 18.75
N GLY A 517 -24.37 17.27 19.33
CA GLY A 517 -23.65 18.53 19.50
C GLY A 517 -24.13 19.33 20.71
N ASP A 518 -24.89 18.75 21.63
CA ASP A 518 -25.25 19.39 22.88
C ASP A 518 -24.13 19.34 23.93
N THR A 519 -24.20 20.24 24.90
CA THR A 519 -23.28 20.32 26.05
C THR A 519 -23.97 19.87 27.32
N GLU A 520 -23.19 19.54 28.33
CA GLU A 520 -23.72 19.10 29.64
C GLU A 520 -24.61 20.16 30.32
N ASN A 521 -24.46 21.44 29.96
CA ASN A 521 -25.27 22.54 30.48
C ASN A 521 -26.50 22.88 29.62
N GLY A 522 -26.87 22.03 28.66
CA GLY A 522 -28.05 22.22 27.79
C GLY A 522 -27.84 23.23 26.65
N GLY A 523 -26.59 23.63 26.39
CA GLY A 523 -26.22 24.46 25.25
C GLY A 523 -25.87 23.62 24.02
N ILE A 524 -25.59 24.29 22.91
CA ILE A 524 -25.18 23.66 21.66
C ILE A 524 -23.77 24.14 21.28
N VAL A 525 -22.89 23.23 20.88
CA VAL A 525 -21.54 23.57 20.44
C VAL A 525 -21.54 24.24 19.06
N SER A 526 -20.56 25.10 18.79
CA SER A 526 -20.38 25.73 17.47
C SER A 526 -19.81 24.74 16.44
N SER A 527 -19.99 25.03 15.15
CA SER A 527 -19.31 24.32 14.06
C SER A 527 -17.80 24.28 14.30
N GLY A 528 -17.18 23.12 14.14
CA GLY A 528 -15.77 22.92 14.51
C GLY A 528 -15.43 21.47 14.84
N MET A 529 -14.17 21.25 15.22
CA MET A 529 -13.65 19.92 15.56
C MET A 529 -13.74 19.66 17.07
N TYR A 530 -14.12 18.45 17.44
CA TYR A 530 -14.24 17.93 18.80
C TYR A 530 -13.63 16.53 18.88
N LEU A 531 -13.40 16.03 20.10
CA LEU A 531 -12.81 14.72 20.34
C LEU A 531 -13.78 13.87 21.17
N CYS A 532 -14.17 12.70 20.69
CA CYS A 532 -14.78 11.66 21.50
C CYS A 532 -13.69 10.82 22.15
N ARG A 533 -13.68 10.70 23.46
CA ARG A 533 -12.82 9.78 24.20
C ARG A 533 -13.65 8.64 24.75
N VAL A 534 -13.18 7.42 24.54
CA VAL A 534 -13.75 6.22 25.15
C VAL A 534 -12.69 5.56 26.04
N CYS A 535 -12.95 5.50 27.34
CA CYS A 535 -12.10 4.81 28.31
C CYS A 535 -12.72 3.48 28.70
N PHE A 536 -11.91 2.43 28.82
CA PHE A 536 -12.32 1.09 29.25
C PHE A 536 -11.54 0.67 30.50
N ALA A 537 -12.25 0.14 31.50
CA ALA A 537 -11.70 -0.35 32.77
C ALA A 537 -10.70 0.61 33.46
N GLU A 538 -10.92 1.93 33.29
CA GLU A 538 -10.10 3.04 33.82
C GLU A 538 -8.63 3.09 33.35
N LYS A 539 -8.21 2.25 32.39
CA LYS A 539 -6.79 2.14 31.97
C LYS A 539 -6.55 2.32 30.47
N GLU A 540 -7.48 1.89 29.63
CA GLU A 540 -7.32 1.93 28.17
C GLU A 540 -8.19 3.05 27.58
N ARG A 541 -7.68 3.77 26.55
CA ARG A 541 -8.33 4.96 25.99
C ARG A 541 -8.24 4.96 24.46
N ASP A 542 -9.37 5.17 23.80
CA ASP A 542 -9.47 5.46 22.35
C ASP A 542 -10.02 6.88 22.16
N VAL A 543 -9.55 7.58 21.13
CA VAL A 543 -9.96 8.95 20.81
C VAL A 543 -10.36 9.05 19.33
N LYS A 544 -11.60 9.48 19.07
CA LYS A 544 -12.11 9.75 17.72
C LYS A 544 -12.31 11.24 17.49
N LYS A 545 -11.96 11.73 16.31
CA LYS A 545 -12.24 13.12 15.89
C LYS A 545 -13.68 13.23 15.42
N LEU A 546 -14.39 14.25 15.87
CA LEU A 546 -15.74 14.59 15.46
C LEU A 546 -15.71 15.96 14.79
N ILE A 547 -16.34 16.11 13.63
CA ILE A 547 -16.47 17.38 12.91
C ILE A 547 -17.94 17.78 12.92
N VAL A 548 -18.26 18.90 13.56
CA VAL A 548 -19.61 19.45 13.68
C VAL A 548 -19.81 20.56 12.65
N VAL A 549 -20.93 20.53 11.91
CA VAL A 549 -21.32 21.55 10.94
C VAL A 549 -22.74 22.05 11.24
N LYS A 550 -22.86 23.19 11.93
CA LYS A 550 -24.14 23.88 12.22
C LYS A 550 -24.34 25.13 11.37
#